data_AF-A0A521R7R6-F1
#
_entry.id   AF-A0A521R7R6-F1
#
_cell.length_a   1.000
_cell.length_b   1.000
_cell.length_c   1.000
_cell.angle_alpha   90.00
_cell.angle_beta   90.00
_cell.angle_gamma   90.00
#
_symmetry.space_group_name_H-M   'P 1'
#
loop_
_entity.id
_entity.type
_entity.pdbx_description
1 polymer ?
#
loop_
_entity_poly.entity_id
_entity_poly.type
_entity_poly.pdbx_seq_one_letter_code
_entity_poly.pdbx_strand_id
1 'polypeptide(L)' 'VIGWIWLQQATLATQALATTASAVDRDFYEGKRWACRYFIRHELPKALRQAELLMSLDDTSLSLPIAVL' A
#
# COMPACT_ATOMS: atom_id res chain seq x y z
N VAL A 1 0.90 7.96 -3.17
CA VAL A 1 1.41 7.70 -4.53
C VAL A 1 1.43 6.20 -4.88
N ILE A 2 2.20 5.34 -4.18
CA ILE A 2 2.33 3.91 -4.55
C ILE A 2 0.99 3.14 -4.55
N GLY A 3 0.13 3.35 -3.55
CA GLY A 3 -1.19 2.70 -3.51
C GLY A 3 -2.07 3.04 -4.72
N TRP A 4 -1.98 4.28 -5.23
CA TRP A 4 -2.70 4.70 -6.43
C TRP A 4 -2.16 4.01 -7.69
N ILE A 5 -0.83 3.88 -7.82
CA ILE A 5 -0.20 3.16 -8.94
C ILE A 5 -0.65 1.69 -8.95
N TRP A 6 -0.72 1.04 -7.79
CA TRP A 6 -1.23 -0.34 -7.69
C TRP A 6 -2.68 -0.46 -8.16
N LEU A 7 -3.54 0.49 -7.77
CA LEU A 7 -4.93 0.50 -8.20
C LEU A 7 -5.07 0.69 -9.70
N GLN A 8 -4.29 1.60 -10.30
CA GLN A 8 -4.26 1.81 -11.75
C GLN A 8 -3.82 0.53 -12.49
N GLN A 9 -2.72 -0.09 -12.05
CA GLN A 9 -2.23 -1.33 -12.65
C GLN A 9 -3.23 -2.48 -12.53
N ALA A 10 -3.86 -2.64 -11.35
CA ALA A 10 -4.87 -3.68 -11.14
C ALA A 10 -6.13 -3.45 -11.99
N THR A 11 -6.52 -2.19 -12.20
CA THR A 11 -7.64 -1.82 -13.08
C THR A 11 -7.36 -2.22 -14.53
N LEU A 12 -6.20 -1.82 -15.05
CA LEU A 12 -5.79 -2.16 -16.42
C LEU A 12 -5.62 -3.68 -16.60
N ALA A 13 -5.02 -4.35 -15.62
CA ALA A 13 -4.87 -5.82 -15.62
C ALA A 13 -6.23 -6.53 -15.64
N THR A 14 -7.21 -6.03 -14.86
CA THR A 14 -8.57 -6.59 -14.83
C THR A 14 -9.25 -6.43 -16.19
N GLN A 15 -9.08 -5.29 -16.85
CA GLN A 15 -9.61 -5.06 -18.20
C GLN A 15 -8.94 -5.98 -19.23
N ALA A 16 -7.61 -6.09 -19.22
CA ALA A 16 -6.88 -6.93 -20.16
C ALA A 16 -7.24 -8.41 -20.04
N LEU A 17 -7.41 -8.91 -18.81
CA LEU A 17 -7.86 -10.30 -18.54
C LEU A 17 -9.23 -10.63 -19.14
N ALA A 18 -10.09 -9.63 -19.30
CA ALA A 18 -11.44 -9.78 -19.83
C ALA A 18 -11.52 -9.67 -21.37
N THR A 19 -10.54 -9.02 -22.02
CA THR A 19 -10.65 -8.65 -23.44
C THR A 19 -9.51 -9.16 -24.31
N THR A 20 -8.26 -8.96 -23.89
CA THR A 20 -7.10 -9.02 -24.79
C THR A 20 -6.00 -9.97 -24.34
N ALA A 21 -6.05 -10.52 -23.13
CA ALA A 21 -4.94 -11.29 -22.57
C ALA A 21 -4.73 -12.64 -23.30
N SER A 22 -3.54 -12.83 -23.86
CA SER A 22 -3.05 -14.13 -24.29
C SER A 22 -2.87 -15.07 -23.09
N ALA A 23 -2.81 -16.39 -23.31
CA ALA A 23 -2.64 -17.35 -22.21
C ALA A 23 -1.41 -17.06 -21.33
N VAL A 24 -0.32 -16.56 -21.92
CA VAL A 24 0.93 -16.21 -21.23
C VAL A 24 0.77 -14.91 -20.42
N ASP A 25 0.01 -13.93 -20.92
CA ASP A 25 -0.16 -12.64 -20.24
C ASP A 25 -1.15 -12.72 -19.07
N ARG A 26 -2.00 -13.75 -19.02
CA ARG A 26 -2.99 -13.94 -17.94
C ARG A 26 -2.33 -14.04 -16.57
N ASP A 27 -1.28 -14.85 -16.44
CA ASP A 27 -0.57 -15.03 -15.16
C ASP A 27 0.08 -13.73 -14.69
N PHE A 28 0.62 -12.94 -15.62
CA PHE A 28 1.17 -11.62 -15.32
C PHE A 28 0.11 -10.65 -14.78
N TYR A 29 -1.05 -10.56 -15.45
CA TYR A 29 -2.14 -9.69 -15.02
C TYR A 29 -2.80 -10.15 -13.72
N GLU A 30 -2.93 -11.45 -13.48
CA GLU A 30 -3.36 -11.97 -12.18
C GLU A 30 -2.35 -11.62 -11.08
N GLY A 31 -1.06 -11.73 -11.35
CA GLY A 31 0.01 -11.27 -10.46
C GLY A 31 -0.15 -9.80 -10.07
N LYS A 32 -0.49 -8.92 -11.00
CA LYS A 32 -0.78 -7.50 -10.72
C LYS A 32 -1.97 -7.30 -9.78
N ARG A 33 -3.06 -8.07 -9.97
CA ARG A 33 -4.23 -8.01 -9.09
C ARG A 33 -3.90 -8.48 -7.67
N TRP A 34 -3.14 -9.57 -7.54
CA TRP A 34 -2.71 -10.10 -6.25
C TRP A 34 -1.76 -9.15 -5.51
N ALA A 35 -0.78 -8.58 -6.22
CA ALA A 35 0.14 -7.61 -5.63
C ALA A 35 -0.59 -6.34 -5.13
N CYS A 36 -1.54 -5.81 -5.90
CA CYS A 36 -2.39 -4.71 -5.46
C CYS A 36 -3.19 -5.08 -4.20
N ARG A 37 -3.81 -6.27 -4.18
CA ARG A 37 -4.57 -6.75 -3.02
C ARG A 37 -3.70 -6.85 -1.77
N TYR A 38 -2.50 -7.40 -1.89
CA TYR A 38 -1.51 -7.45 -0.81
C TYR A 38 -1.19 -6.04 -0.31
N PHE A 39 -0.83 -5.13 -1.21
CA PHE A 39 -0.43 -3.77 -0.85
C PHE A 39 -1.54 -3.03 -0.09
N ILE A 40 -2.78 -3.08 -0.60
CA ILE A 40 -3.92 -2.41 0.04
C ILE A 40 -4.23 -3.02 1.42
N ARG A 41 -4.10 -4.34 1.59
CA ARG A 41 -4.44 -5.00 2.85
C ARG A 41 -3.34 -4.93 3.90
N HIS A 42 -2.07 -4.82 3.50
CA HIS A 42 -0.95 -5.03 4.42
C HIS A 42 -0.01 -3.82 4.51
N GLU A 43 0.21 -3.11 3.41
CA GLU A 43 1.14 -1.98 3.37
C GLU A 43 0.44 -0.65 3.58
N LEU A 44 -0.67 -0.41 2.88
CA LEU A 44 -1.39 0.86 2.95
C LEU A 44 -1.88 1.24 4.36
N PRO A 45 -2.40 0.32 5.21
CA PRO A 45 -2.89 0.69 6.55
C PRO A 45 -1.79 1.23 7.47
N LYS A 46 -0.51 0.93 7.20
CA LYS A 46 0.62 1.45 7.99
C LYS A 46 0.69 2.98 7.91
N ALA A 47 0.37 3.56 6.74
CA ALA A 47 0.38 5.00 6.55
C ALA A 47 -0.69 5.71 7.40
N LEU A 48 -1.86 5.09 7.60
CA LEU A 48 -2.90 5.64 8.47
C LEU A 48 -2.43 5.70 9.93
N ARG A 49 -1.88 4.59 10.43
CA ARG A 49 -1.32 4.54 11.80
C ARG A 49 -0.23 5.59 12.00
N GLN A 50 0.66 5.76 11.02
CA GLN A 50 1.71 6.77 11.08
C GLN A 50 1.15 8.20 11.08
N ALA A 51 0.10 8.46 10.28
CA ALA A 51 -0.57 9.75 10.26
C ALA A 51 -1.26 10.04 11.61
N GLU A 52 -1.93 9.06 12.22
CA GLU A 52 -2.54 9.19 13.54
C GLU A 52 -1.49 9.53 14.61
N LEU A 53 -0.35 8.82 14.62
CA LEU A 53 0.75 9.13 15.54
C LEU A 53 1.29 10.54 15.30
N LEU A 54 1.51 10.94 14.05
CA LEU A 54 1.97 12.29 13.72
C LEU A 54 0.97 13.36 14.21
N MET A 55 -0.32 13.12 14.03
CA MET A 55 -1.38 14.04 14.47
C MET A 55 -1.53 14.12 15.98
N SER A 56 -1.11 13.10 16.73
CA SER A 56 -1.13 13.13 18.19
C SER A 56 -0.16 14.16 18.78
N LEU A 57 0.82 14.63 18.00
CA LEU A 57 1.89 15.51 18.45
C LEU A 57 2.58 14.99 19.72
N ASP A 58 2.74 13.66 19.80
CA ASP A 58 3.39 12.98 20.92
C ASP A 58 4.75 13.61 21.24
N ASP A 59 4.91 14.03 22.49
CA ASP A 59 6.10 14.73 22.98
C ASP A 59 6.99 13.83 23.84
N THR A 60 6.81 12.50 23.81
CA THR A 60 7.56 11.55 24.66
C THR A 60 9.07 11.75 24.55
N SER A 61 9.57 11.96 23.34
CA SER A 61 11.00 12.21 23.10
C SER A 61 11.44 13.61 23.53
N LEU A 62 10.55 14.60 23.47
CA LEU A 62 10.83 15.98 23.86
C LEU A 62 10.80 16.14 25.39
N SER A 63 9.91 15.42 26.06
CA SER A 63 9.69 15.47 27.51
C SER A 63 10.62 14.54 28.30
N LEU A 64 11.47 13.76 27.62
CA LEU A 64 12.41 12.84 28.25
C LEU A 64 13.34 13.57 29.24
N PRO A 65 13.26 13.29 30.55
CA PRO A 65 14.12 13.96 31.53
C PRO A 65 15.57 13.52 31.37
N ILE A 66 16.51 14.46 31.42
CA ILE A 66 17.96 14.16 31.35
C ILE A 66 18.39 13.21 32.47
N ALA A 67 17.72 13.24 33.63
CA ALA A 67 18.06 12.39 34.77
C ALA A 67 17.81 10.89 34.56
N VAL A 68 17.08 10.49 33.51
CA VAL A 68 16.83 9.08 33.15
C VAL A 68 17.61 8.64 31.90
N LEU A 69 18.52 9.48 31.39
CA LEU A 69 19.55 9.12 30.42
C LEU A 69 20.84 8.71 31.13
#